data_AF-B2RVF4-F1
#
_entry.id   AF-B2RVF4-F1
#
_cell.length_a   1.000
_cell.length_b   1.000
_cell.length_c   1.000
_cell.angle_alpha   90.00
_cell.angle_beta   90.00
_cell.angle_gamma   90.00
#
_symmetry.space_group_name_H-M   'P 1'
#
loop_
_entity.id
_entity.type
_entity.pdbx_description
1 polymer ?
#
loop_
_entity_poly.entity_id
_entity_poly.type
_entity_poly.pdbx_seq_one_letter_code
_entity_poly.pdbx_strand_id
1 'polypeptide(L)'
;MRYGAWYLNTSLWKRQRADEPLVDPMVSHKAQDSTFKEQLQEQGELLAGLRGTAAFKDFILSRGYRMPRFLEKIYAEEKNKSENIKAPKKLTQTEKNPGSR
;
A
#
# COMPACT_ATOMS: atom_id res chain seq x y z
N MET A 1 -11.21 -24.98 -35.22
CA MET A 1 -11.83 -25.06 -33.88
C MET A 1 -10.78 -24.66 -32.85
N ARG A 2 -11.07 -23.71 -31.95
CA ARG A 2 -10.17 -23.36 -30.85
C ARG A 2 -10.59 -24.15 -29.62
N TYR A 3 -9.69 -24.99 -29.09
CA TYR A 3 -9.92 -25.71 -27.84
C TYR A 3 -9.67 -24.72 -26.69
N GLY A 4 -10.75 -24.23 -26.08
CA GLY A 4 -10.68 -23.29 -24.95
C GLY A 4 -10.29 -23.98 -23.65
N ALA A 5 -9.62 -23.23 -22.77
CA ALA A 5 -9.49 -23.43 -21.33
C ALA A 5 -9.38 -24.88 -20.79
N TRP A 6 -8.53 -25.71 -21.39
CA TRP A 6 -8.27 -27.08 -20.94
C TRP A 6 -7.74 -27.19 -19.49
N TYR A 7 -7.24 -26.08 -18.95
CA TYR A 7 -6.74 -25.94 -17.58
C TYR A 7 -7.81 -25.46 -16.57
N LEU A 8 -9.02 -25.10 -17.02
CA LEU A 8 -10.14 -24.77 -16.13
C LEU A 8 -10.92 -26.04 -15.75
N ASN A 9 -11.50 -26.04 -14.56
CA ASN A 9 -12.41 -27.10 -14.12
C ASN A 9 -13.58 -27.24 -15.11
N THR A 10 -13.98 -28.48 -15.42
CA THR A 10 -15.04 -28.82 -16.39
C THR A 10 -16.38 -28.15 -16.10
N SER A 11 -16.67 -27.88 -14.82
CA SER A 11 -17.87 -27.16 -14.39
C SER A 11 -17.89 -25.67 -14.77
N LEU A 12 -16.72 -25.08 -15.06
CA LEU A 12 -16.55 -23.68 -15.46
C LEU A 12 -16.42 -23.50 -16.97
N TRP A 13 -16.58 -24.58 -17.73
CA TRP A 13 -16.43 -24.56 -19.18
C TRP A 13 -17.59 -23.79 -19.82
N LYS A 14 -17.25 -22.66 -20.43
CA LYS A 14 -18.15 -21.88 -21.29
C LYS A 14 -17.57 -21.82 -22.69
N ARG A 15 -18.41 -21.97 -23.71
CA ARG A 15 -17.96 -21.87 -25.11
C ARG A 15 -17.48 -20.45 -25.38
N GLN A 16 -16.17 -20.28 -25.54
CA GLN A 16 -15.56 -18.99 -25.89
C GLN A 16 -15.90 -18.62 -27.34
N ARG A 17 -16.20 -17.34 -27.59
CA ARG A 17 -16.46 -16.82 -28.94
C ARG A 17 -15.15 -16.73 -29.74
N ALA A 18 -15.23 -16.90 -31.06
CA ALA A 18 -14.04 -16.94 -31.93
C ALA A 18 -13.23 -15.63 -31.88
N ASP A 19 -13.92 -14.51 -31.64
CA ASP A 19 -13.38 -13.15 -31.65
C ASP A 19 -12.79 -12.72 -30.29
N GLU A 20 -13.01 -13.51 -29.24
CA GLU A 20 -12.54 -13.20 -27.88
C GLU A 20 -11.18 -13.87 -27.61
N PRO A 21 -10.16 -13.15 -27.10
CA PRO A 21 -8.88 -13.74 -26.74
C PRO A 21 -8.98 -14.59 -25.46
N LEU A 22 -8.31 -15.75 -25.42
CA LEU A 22 -8.25 -16.60 -24.22
C LEU A 22 -7.24 -15.99 -23.24
N VAL A 23 -7.73 -15.33 -22.21
CA VAL A 23 -6.89 -14.71 -21.16
C VAL A 23 -6.67 -15.71 -20.04
N ASP A 24 -5.42 -15.90 -19.65
CA ASP A 24 -5.05 -16.72 -18.49
C ASP A 24 -5.52 -16.03 -17.19
N PRO A 25 -6.29 -16.72 -16.32
CA PRO A 25 -6.68 -16.20 -15.02
C PRO A 25 -5.50 -15.70 -14.20
N MET A 26 -4.33 -16.35 -14.28
CA MET A 26 -3.12 -15.95 -13.56
C MET A 26 -2.57 -14.60 -14.02
N VAL A 27 -2.79 -14.23 -15.27
CA VAL A 27 -2.39 -12.93 -15.83
C VAL A 27 -3.34 -11.83 -15.37
N SER A 28 -4.63 -12.14 -15.19
CA SER A 28 -5.60 -11.19 -14.63
C SER A 28 -5.28 -10.83 -13.17
N HIS A 29 -4.88 -11.80 -12.35
CA HIS A 29 -4.50 -11.56 -10.95
C HIS A 29 -3.36 -10.53 -10.83
N LYS A 30 -2.32 -10.64 -11.66
CA LYS A 30 -1.18 -9.70 -11.63
C LYS A 30 -1.57 -8.26 -12.01
N ALA A 31 -2.54 -8.07 -12.90
CA ALA A 31 -3.05 -6.75 -13.28
C ALA A 31 -4.02 -6.18 -12.21
N GLN A 32 -4.74 -7.06 -11.50
CA GLN A 32 -5.57 -6.69 -10.36
C GLN A 32 -4.72 -6.31 -9.15
N ASP A 33 -3.54 -6.91 -8.97
CA ASP A 33 -2.65 -6.61 -7.83
C ASP A 33 -2.13 -5.16 -7.84
N SER A 34 -1.89 -4.58 -9.03
CA SER A 34 -1.44 -3.17 -9.12
C SER A 34 -2.58 -2.20 -8.83
N THR A 35 -3.75 -2.42 -9.43
CA THR A 35 -4.95 -1.59 -9.20
C THR A 35 -5.45 -1.70 -7.76
N PHE A 36 -5.36 -2.89 -7.15
CA PHE A 36 -5.68 -3.10 -5.75
C PHE A 36 -4.73 -2.35 -4.80
N LYS A 37 -3.44 -2.23 -5.13
CA LYS A 37 -2.49 -1.45 -4.32
C LYS A 37 -2.83 0.04 -4.32
N GLU A 38 -3.18 0.61 -5.47
CA GLU A 38 -3.59 2.01 -5.61
C GLU A 38 -4.88 2.27 -4.81
N GLN A 39 -5.89 1.42 -4.97
CA GLN A 39 -7.14 1.53 -4.20
C GLN A 39 -6.92 1.39 -2.69
N LEU A 40 -6.03 0.50 -2.26
CA LEU A 40 -5.71 0.32 -0.83
C LEU A 40 -4.98 1.55 -0.27
N GLN A 41 -4.15 2.22 -1.08
CA GLN A 41 -3.52 3.48 -0.70
C GLN A 41 -4.55 4.60 -0.52
N GLU A 42 -5.44 4.81 -1.50
CA GLU A 42 -6.52 5.80 -1.41
C GLU A 42 -7.43 5.56 -0.20
N GLN A 43 -7.82 4.29 0.05
CA GLN A 43 -8.58 3.94 1.24
C GLN A 43 -7.79 4.15 2.53
N GLY A 44 -6.48 3.90 2.49
CA GLY A 44 -5.58 4.13 3.61
C GLY A 44 -5.56 5.59 4.06
N GLU A 45 -5.49 6.52 3.10
CA GLU A 45 -5.54 7.95 3.39
C GLU A 45 -6.88 8.38 4.00
N LEU A 46 -7.99 7.87 3.46
CA LEU A 46 -9.33 8.13 4.01
C LEU A 46 -9.48 7.57 5.42
N LEU A 47 -8.95 6.36 5.65
CA LEU A 47 -8.96 5.69 6.95
C LEU A 47 -8.07 6.40 7.97
N ALA A 48 -6.92 6.93 7.58
CA ALA A 48 -6.02 7.69 8.46
C ALA A 48 -6.72 8.94 9.04
N GLY A 49 -7.58 9.60 8.25
CA GLY A 49 -8.37 10.75 8.71
C GLY A 49 -9.51 10.42 9.69
N LEU A 50 -9.85 9.14 9.88
CA LEU A 50 -10.95 8.72 10.73
C LEU A 50 -10.51 8.56 12.20
N ARG A 51 -11.20 9.21 13.13
CA ARG A 51 -10.91 9.06 14.58
C ARG A 51 -10.99 7.61 15.08
N GLY A 52 -11.83 6.80 14.44
CA GLY A 52 -12.00 5.39 14.73
C GLY A 52 -10.76 4.53 14.47
N THR A 53 -9.97 4.83 13.43
CA THR A 53 -8.75 4.06 13.14
C THR A 53 -7.66 4.34 14.16
N ALA A 54 -7.51 5.59 14.58
CA ALA A 54 -6.62 5.97 15.68
C ALA A 54 -7.01 5.23 16.98
N ALA A 55 -8.29 5.25 17.37
CA ALA A 55 -8.77 4.52 18.54
C ALA A 55 -8.56 3.00 18.41
N PHE A 56 -8.72 2.44 17.21
CA PHE A 56 -8.51 1.03 16.95
C PHE A 56 -7.02 0.63 17.03
N LYS A 57 -6.11 1.49 16.55
CA LYS A 57 -4.67 1.31 16.72
C LYS A 57 -4.31 1.28 18.21
N ASP A 58 -4.80 2.25 18.98
CA ASP A 58 -4.53 2.33 20.42
C ASP A 58 -5.10 1.11 21.15
N PHE A 59 -6.28 0.64 20.75
CA PHE A 59 -6.87 -0.60 21.26
C PHE A 59 -5.97 -1.82 21.01
N ILE A 60 -5.49 -2.02 19.78
CA ILE A 60 -4.60 -3.14 19.44
C ILE A 60 -3.33 -3.10 20.28
N LEU A 61 -2.72 -1.92 20.42
CA LEU A 61 -1.50 -1.72 21.22
C LEU A 61 -1.75 -1.97 22.71
N SER A 62 -2.87 -1.47 23.25
CA SER A 62 -3.23 -1.67 24.67
C SER A 62 -3.43 -3.13 25.05
N ARG A 63 -3.85 -3.96 24.09
CA ARG A 63 -4.05 -5.39 24.27
C ARG A 63 -2.78 -6.22 24.01
N GLY A 64 -1.73 -5.58 23.48
CA GLY A 64 -0.50 -6.27 23.07
C GLY A 64 -0.68 -7.17 21.84
N TYR A 65 -1.70 -6.91 21.03
CA TYR A 65 -1.92 -7.69 19.81
C TYR A 65 -0.95 -7.26 18.71
N ARG A 66 -0.65 -8.21 17.80
CA ARG A 66 0.13 -7.92 16.60
C ARG A 66 -0.61 -6.93 15.72
N MET A 67 0.09 -5.90 15.25
CA MET A 67 -0.48 -4.92 14.32
C MET A 67 -0.87 -5.60 12.99
N PRO A 68 -2.09 -5.37 12.49
CA PRO A 68 -2.50 -5.83 11.17
C PRO A 68 -1.67 -5.20 10.05
N ARG A 69 -1.26 -6.02 9.07
CA ARG A 69 -0.41 -5.58 7.94
C ARG A 69 -0.97 -4.42 7.13
N PHE A 70 -2.30 -4.27 7.06
CA PHE A 70 -2.91 -3.15 6.34
C PHE A 70 -2.78 -1.84 7.12
N LEU A 71 -2.93 -1.85 8.45
CA LEU A 71 -2.72 -0.68 9.30
C LEU A 71 -1.25 -0.25 9.32
N GLU A 72 -0.32 -1.21 9.30
CA GLU A 72 1.12 -0.92 9.21
C GLU A 72 1.45 -0.04 7.99
N LYS A 73 0.84 -0.33 6.83
CA LYS A 73 1.03 0.45 5.60
C LYS A 73 0.47 1.87 5.74
N ILE A 74 -0.74 2.00 6.27
CA ILE A 74 -1.42 3.29 6.46
C ILE A 74 -0.59 4.22 7.37
N TYR A 75 -0.12 3.70 8.52
CA TYR A 75 0.67 4.49 9.46
C TYR A 75 2.12 4.71 9.02
N ALA A 76 2.70 3.83 8.19
CA ALA A 76 4.01 4.06 7.61
C ALA A 76 4.00 5.28 6.68
N GLU A 77 2.93 5.49 5.92
CA GLU A 77 2.76 6.65 5.04
C GLU A 77 2.58 7.97 5.81
N GLU A 78 1.82 7.98 6.91
CA GLU A 78 1.70 9.17 7.77
C GLU A 78 3.05 9.63 8.33
N LYS A 79 3.91 8.70 8.76
CA LYS A 79 5.23 9.04 9.31
C LYS A 79 6.09 9.79 8.29
N ASN A 80 6.13 9.32 7.04
CA ASN A 80 6.86 9.96 5.95
C ASN A 80 6.35 11.38 5.64
N LYS A 81 5.03 11.61 5.70
CA LYS A 81 4.42 12.94 5.51
C LYS A 81 4.82 13.91 6.64
N SER A 82 4.84 13.44 7.90
CA SER A 82 5.14 14.27 9.08
C SER A 82 6.62 14.69 9.20
N GLU A 83 7.55 13.84 8.76
CA GLU A 83 9.00 14.14 8.79
C GLU A 83 9.39 15.25 7.80
N ASN A 84 8.67 15.36 6.68
CA ASN A 84 8.94 16.37 5.66
C ASN A 84 8.65 17.81 6.14
N ILE A 85 7.75 17.97 7.12
CA ILE A 85 7.30 19.29 7.62
C ILE A 85 8.25 19.87 8.69
N LYS A 86 9.15 19.06 9.28
CA LYS A 86 9.89 19.43 10.51
C LYS A 86 11.25 20.12 10.34
N ALA A 87 11.72 20.43 9.13
CA ALA A 87 13.06 21.02 8.94
C ALA A 87 13.08 22.42 8.28
N PRO A 88 12.87 23.51 9.04
CA PRO A 88 13.39 24.81 8.64
C PRO A 88 14.87 24.91 9.05
N LYS A 89 15.73 25.00 8.02
CA LYS A 89 17.18 25.22 8.11
C LYS A 89 17.48 26.52 8.90
N LYS A 90 18.24 26.42 9.99
CA LYS A 90 19.00 27.58 10.50
C LYS A 90 20.48 27.36 10.18
N LEU A 91 20.95 28.05 9.13
CA LEU A 91 22.36 28.27 8.88
C LEU A 91 22.83 29.40 9.82
N THR A 92 23.70 29.05 10.76
CA THR A 92 24.60 30.01 11.40
C THR A 92 25.96 29.35 11.50
N GLN A 93 26.84 29.65 10.55
CA GLN A 93 28.27 29.42 10.70
C GLN A 93 28.79 30.48 11.68
N THR A 94 29.27 30.07 12.84
CA THR A 94 30.13 30.90 13.68
C THR A 94 31.53 30.31 13.56
N GLU A 95 32.32 30.89 12.67
CA GLU A 95 33.76 30.64 12.57
C GLU A 95 34.42 31.20 13.83
N LYS A 96 34.88 30.31 14.73
CA LYS A 96 35.79 30.66 15.82
C LYS A 96 37.13 30.01 15.52
N ASN A 97 38.05 30.79 14.98
CA ASN A 97 39.47 30.44 14.90
C ASN A 97 40.12 30.61 16.28
N PRO A 98 40.75 29.59 16.88
CA PRO A 98 41.66 29.80 18.00
C PRO A 98 43.08 29.94 17.45
N GLY A 99 43.54 31.18 17.30
CA GLY A 99 44.97 31.47 17.25
C GLY A 99 45.53 31.43 18.66
N SER A 100 46.26 30.37 19.02
CA SER A 100 47.20 30.38 20.15
C SER A 100 48.13 29.17 20.09
N ARG A 101 49.35 29.39 19.59
CA ARG A 101 50.62 28.95 20.18
C ARG A 101 51.78 29.60 19.44
#